data_AF-A0A6V7MCT3-F1
#
_entry.id   AF-A0A6V7MCT3-F1
#
_cell.length_a   1.000
_cell.length_b   1.000
_cell.length_c   1.000
_cell.angle_alpha   90.00
_cell.angle_beta   90.00
_cell.angle_gamma   90.00
#
_symmetry.space_group_name_H-M   'P 1'
#
loop_
_entity.id
_entity.type
_entity.pdbx_description
1 polymer ?
#
loop_
_entity_poly.entity_id
_entity_poly.type
_entity_poly.pdbx_seq_one_letter_code
_entity_poly.pdbx_strand_id
1 'polypeptide(L)' 'LLACVLNATCLALINSGLSMKYTIAAVHCMIDEECGIVIDPDTNQLQ' A
#
# COMPACT_ATOMS: atom_id res chain seq x y z
N LEU A 1 7.52 -0.77 -1.78
CA LEU A 1 7.27 -1.94 -2.67
C LEU A 1 6.13 -2.83 -2.16
N LEU A 2 6.14 -3.23 -0.89
CA LEU A 2 5.16 -4.19 -0.34
C LEU A 2 3.70 -3.75 -0.49
N ALA A 3 3.36 -2.51 -0.15
CA ALA A 3 1.99 -2.01 -0.28
C ALA A 3 1.47 -2.10 -1.72
N CYS A 4 2.31 -1.76 -2.70
CA CYS A 4 1.99 -1.88 -4.12
C CYS A 4 1.76 -3.34 -4.54
N VAL A 5 2.60 -4.28 -4.07
CA VAL A 5 2.42 -5.72 -4.35
C VAL A 5 1.10 -6.24 -3.79
N LEU A 6 0.72 -5.84 -2.57
CA LEU A 6 -0.57 -6.23 -1.97
C LEU A 6 -1.74 -5.68 -2.79
N ASN A 7 -1.68 -4.42 -3.21
CA ASN A 7 -2.72 -3.78 -4.01
C ASN A 7 -2.85 -4.43 -5.40
N ALA A 8 -1.72 -4.69 -6.07
CA ALA A 8 -1.68 -5.35 -7.37
C ALA A 8 -2.21 -6.79 -7.29
N THR A 9 -1.86 -7.52 -6.22
CA THR A 9 -2.35 -8.88 -5.97
C THR A 9 -3.86 -8.86 -5.72
N CYS A 10 -4.36 -7.93 -4.89
CA CYS A 10 -5.80 -7.80 -4.66
C CYS A 10 -6.55 -7.53 -5.97
N LEU A 11 -6.03 -6.64 -6.82
CA LEU A 11 -6.62 -6.35 -8.12
C LEU A 11 -6.57 -7.57 -9.06
N ALA A 12 -5.47 -8.32 -9.06
CA ALA A 12 -5.35 -9.55 -9.83
C ALA A 12 -6.36 -10.63 -9.38
N LEU A 13 -6.59 -10.76 -8.08
CA LEU A 13 -7.60 -11.67 -7.52
C LEU A 13 -9.02 -11.25 -7.92
N ILE A 14 -9.34 -9.96 -7.84
CA ILE A 14 -10.62 -9.41 -8.32
C ILE A 14 -10.81 -9.72 -9.81
N ASN A 15 -9.78 -9.47 -10.63
CA ASN A 15 -9.83 -9.72 -12.07
C ASN A 15 -9.93 -11.22 -12.42
N SER A 16 -9.38 -12.10 -11.58
CA SER A 16 -9.50 -13.55 -11.76
C SER A 16 -10.90 -14.11 -11.46
N GLY A 17 -11.82 -13.27 -10.95
CA GLY A 17 -13.18 -13.67 -10.60
C GLY A 17 -13.27 -14.57 -9.37
N LEU A 18 -12.18 -14.71 -8.60
CA LEU A 18 -12.18 -15.43 -7.33
C LEU A 18 -13.08 -14.71 -6.31
N SER A 19 -13.93 -15.47 -5.63
CA SER A 19 -14.79 -14.94 -4.57
C SER A 19 -13.93 -14.53 -3.36
N MET A 20 -13.88 -13.23 -3.09
CA MET A 20 -13.14 -12.64 -1.98
C MET A 20 -14.09 -12.20 -0.88
N LYS A 21 -13.79 -12.51 0.39
CA LYS A 21 -14.58 -12.03 1.54
C LYS A 21 -14.47 -10.52 1.74
N TYR A 22 -13.28 -9.96 1.45
CA TYR A 22 -12.96 -8.56 1.65
C TYR A 22 -12.01 -8.08 0.55
N THR A 23 -12.03 -6.79 0.26
CA THR A 23 -11.00 -6.13 -0.55
C THR A 23 -9.86 -5.68 0.36
N ILE A 24 -8.62 -5.79 -0.13
CA ILE A 24 -7.42 -5.41 0.62
C ILE A 24 -6.75 -4.24 -0.08
N ALA A 25 -6.41 -3.22 0.70
CA ALA A 25 -5.56 -2.12 0.27
C ALA A 25 -4.52 -1.83 1.35
N ALA A 26 -3.29 -1.56 0.94
CA ALA A 26 -2.16 -1.23 1.79
C ALA A 26 -1.50 0.07 1.32
N VAL A 27 -0.93 0.81 2.28
CA VAL A 27 -0.10 2.00 2.06
C VAL A 27 1.14 1.89 2.94
N HIS A 28 2.24 2.54 2.54
CA HIS A 28 3.34 2.79 3.47
C HIS A 28 3.05 4.06 4.26
N CYS A 29 3.61 4.18 5.46
CA CYS A 29 3.62 5.45 6.19
C CYS A 29 4.99 5.66 6.82
N MET A 30 5.31 6.93 7.06
CA MET A 30 6.51 7.38 7.72
C MET A 30 6.13 8.44 8.76
N ILE A 31 6.91 8.51 9.83
CA ILE A 31 6.85 9.58 10.81
C ILE A 31 8.12 10.42 10.63
N ASP A 32 7.97 11.73 10.44
CA ASP A 32 9.09 12.67 10.32
C ASP A 32 9.60 13.16 11.70
N GLU A 33 10.66 13.97 11.69
CA GLU A 33 11.27 14.52 12.91
C GLU A 33 10.35 15.48 13.69
N GLU A 34 9.35 16.08 13.04
CA GLU A 34 8.35 16.97 13.64
C GLU A 34 7.10 16.20 14.12
N CYS A 35 7.17 14.86 14.18
CA CYS A 35 6.05 13.97 14.48
C CYS A 35 4.89 14.06 13.46
N GLY A 36 5.16 14.53 12.25
CA GLY A 36 4.24 14.50 11.11
C GLY A 36 4.13 13.10 10.52
N ILE A 37 2.95 12.76 9.99
CA ILE A 37 2.70 11.47 9.32
C ILE A 37 2.68 11.70 7.82
N VAL A 38 3.58 11.04 7.10
CA VAL A 38 3.61 11.01 5.64
C VAL A 38 3.01 9.69 5.15
N ILE A 39 2.03 9.78 4.25
CA ILE A 39 1.35 8.61 3.66
C ILE A 39 1.93 8.34 2.28
N ASP A 40 2.22 7.07 2.02
CA ASP A 40 2.85 6.53 0.83
C ASP A 40 4.10 7.33 0.40
N PRO A 41 5.13 7.39 1.28
CA PRO A 41 6.34 8.14 0.99
C PRO A 41 7.03 7.63 -0.28
N ASP A 42 7.57 8.58 -1.05
CA ASP A 42 8.41 8.27 -2.21
C ASP A 42 9.86 7.99 -1.80
N THR A 43 10.70 7.66 -2.80
CA THR A 43 12.12 7.37 -2.54
C THR A 43 12.95 8.58 -2.13
N ASN A 44 12.50 9.80 -2.43
CA ASN A 44 13.16 11.02 -1.98
C ASN A 44 12.88 11.30 -0.49
N GLN A 45 11.71 10.88 0.00
CA GLN A 45 11.31 11.00 1.40
C GLN A 45 11.90 9.89 2.30
N LEU A 46 12.42 8.82 1.69
CA LEU A 46 13.05 7.69 2.37
C LEU A 46 14.57 7.85 2.61
N GLN A 47 15.18 8.92 2.10
CA GLN A 47 16.59 9.27 2.33
C GLN A 47 16.75 10.20 3.53
#